data_AF-A0A6A4URW1-F1
#
_entry.id   AF-A0A6A4URW1-F1
#
_cell.length_a   1.000
_cell.length_b   1.000
_cell.length_c   1.000
_cell.angle_alpha   90.00
_cell.angle_beta   90.00
_cell.angle_gamma   90.00
#
_symmetry.space_group_name_H-M   'P 1'
#
loop_
_entity.id
_entity.type
_entity.pdbx_description
1 polymer ?
#
loop_
_entity_poly.entity_id
_entity_poly.type
_entity_poly.pdbx_seq_one_letter_code
_entity_poly.pdbx_strand_id
1 'polypeptide(L)'
;MTIQNRLDLFVATSMILPEEAQEIRLICSIYQSEFKLDFGIEAAERFITHFVGMYQRVRNQQNIEVIPEVVMTQLITDSSFNDANILLGRLIDVIKPPKEEEGYFLLHLIHYLGQQKEMI
;
A
#
# COMPACT_ATOMS: atom_id res chain seq x y z
N MET A 1 -9.00 -8.93 -14.11
CA MET A 1 -8.14 -7.85 -14.65
C MET A 1 -6.78 -7.98 -13.99
N THR A 2 -5.68 -7.89 -14.73
CA THR A 2 -4.33 -7.97 -14.14
C THR A 2 -3.97 -6.65 -13.45
N ILE A 3 -2.97 -6.67 -12.54
CA ILE A 3 -2.39 -5.45 -11.93
C ILE A 3 -1.92 -4.48 -13.02
N GLN A 4 -1.25 -4.99 -14.06
CA GLN A 4 -0.82 -4.22 -15.22
C GLN A 4 -1.99 -3.45 -15.87
N ASN A 5 -3.07 -4.14 -16.23
CA ASN A 5 -4.19 -3.52 -16.92
C ASN A 5 -4.84 -2.41 -16.07
N ARG A 6 -4.82 -2.55 -14.74
CA ARG A 6 -5.34 -1.53 -13.82
C ARG A 6 -4.42 -0.30 -13.74
N LEU A 7 -3.11 -0.51 -13.65
CA LEU A 7 -2.15 0.60 -13.68
C LEU A 7 -2.22 1.35 -15.01
N ASP A 8 -2.34 0.64 -16.14
CA ASP A 8 -2.50 1.25 -17.46
C ASP A 8 -3.78 2.10 -17.53
N LEU A 9 -4.88 1.62 -16.94
CA LEU A 9 -6.11 2.39 -16.85
C LEU A 9 -5.92 3.69 -16.06
N PHE A 10 -5.26 3.63 -14.91
CA PHE A 10 -5.01 4.82 -14.08
C PHE A 10 -4.07 5.84 -14.74
N VAL A 11 -3.11 5.36 -15.53
CA VAL A 11 -2.27 6.24 -16.34
C VAL A 11 -3.09 6.86 -17.48
N ALA A 12 -3.90 6.07 -18.17
CA ALA A 12 -4.73 6.55 -19.29
C ALA A 12 -5.80 7.57 -18.85
N THR A 13 -6.26 7.49 -17.61
CA THR A 13 -7.19 8.47 -17.01
C THR A 13 -6.49 9.60 -16.26
N SER A 14 -5.16 9.71 -16.37
CA SER A 14 -4.33 10.72 -15.70
C SER A 14 -4.46 10.74 -14.18
N MET A 15 -4.91 9.65 -13.56
CA MET A 15 -4.99 9.54 -12.10
C MET A 15 -3.60 9.42 -11.48
N ILE A 16 -2.68 8.75 -12.17
CA ILE A 16 -1.26 8.64 -11.83
C ILE A 16 -0.39 8.90 -13.07
N LEU A 17 0.87 9.23 -12.83
CA LEU A 17 1.89 9.37 -13.86
C LEU A 17 2.52 7.99 -14.19
N PRO A 18 3.12 7.81 -15.37
CA PRO A 18 3.79 6.56 -15.74
C PRO A 18 4.87 6.10 -14.75
N GLU A 19 5.63 7.03 -14.18
CA GLU A 19 6.66 6.78 -13.17
C GLU A 19 6.06 6.27 -11.86
N GLU A 20 4.96 6.85 -11.39
CA GLU A 20 4.24 6.40 -10.20
C GLU A 20 3.66 4.99 -10.42
N ALA A 21 3.20 4.69 -11.64
CA ALA A 21 2.76 3.34 -12.00
C ALA A 21 3.91 2.31 -11.97
N GLN A 22 5.15 2.72 -12.30
CA GLN A 22 6.33 1.86 -12.16
C GLN A 22 6.68 1.61 -10.69
N GLU A 23 6.58 2.63 -9.84
CA GLU A 23 6.79 2.51 -8.39
C GLU A 23 5.79 1.52 -7.78
N ILE A 24 4.49 1.67 -8.06
CA ILE A 24 3.44 0.76 -7.56
C ILE A 24 3.69 -0.68 -8.05
N ARG A 25 4.13 -0.85 -9.30
CA ARG A 25 4.47 -2.18 -9.84
C ARG A 25 5.64 -2.81 -9.11
N LEU A 26 6.71 -2.05 -8.86
CA LEU A 26 7.87 -2.52 -8.12
C LEU A 26 7.46 -3.00 -6.72
N ILE A 27 6.62 -2.21 -6.04
CA ILE A 27 6.05 -2.58 -4.75
C ILE A 27 5.31 -3.91 -4.83
N CYS A 28 4.36 -4.05 -5.76
CA CYS A 28 3.61 -5.31 -5.92
C CYS A 28 4.55 -6.51 -6.15
N SER A 29 5.65 -6.30 -6.86
CA SER A 29 6.66 -7.35 -7.09
C SER A 29 7.47 -7.71 -5.83
N ILE A 30 7.78 -6.73 -4.97
CA ILE A 30 8.45 -6.97 -3.67
C ILE A 30 7.57 -7.87 -2.80
N TYR A 31 6.28 -7.57 -2.70
CA TYR A 31 5.34 -8.41 -1.95
C TYR A 31 5.29 -9.85 -2.46
N GLN A 32 5.20 -10.02 -3.77
CA GLN A 32 5.08 -11.34 -4.37
C GLN A 32 6.38 -12.16 -4.24
N SER A 33 7.54 -11.51 -4.43
CA SER A 33 8.83 -12.19 -4.47
C SER A 33 9.47 -12.42 -3.10
N GLU A 34 9.42 -11.42 -2.21
CA GLU A 34 10.12 -11.50 -0.92
C GLU A 34 9.27 -12.20 0.15
N PHE A 35 7.95 -12.03 0.12
CA PHE A 35 7.08 -12.51 1.18
C PHE A 35 6.30 -13.76 0.79
N LYS A 36 6.42 -14.20 -0.48
CA LYS A 36 5.66 -15.32 -1.06
C LYS A 36 4.14 -15.20 -0.83
N LEU A 37 3.67 -13.98 -0.65
CA LEU A 37 2.26 -13.72 -0.40
C LEU A 37 1.55 -13.69 -1.75
N ASP A 38 0.47 -14.44 -1.86
CA ASP A 38 -0.36 -14.35 -3.05
C ASP A 38 -1.14 -13.03 -2.95
N PHE A 39 -0.73 -12.06 -3.75
CA PHE A 39 -1.43 -10.79 -3.88
C PHE A 39 -2.73 -11.04 -4.66
N GLY A 40 -3.68 -11.64 -3.96
CA GLY A 40 -5.02 -11.87 -4.46
C GLY A 40 -5.58 -10.56 -5.03
N ILE A 41 -6.37 -10.68 -6.09
CA ILE A 41 -6.82 -9.53 -6.89
C ILE A 41 -7.38 -8.43 -5.99
N GLU A 42 -8.25 -8.76 -5.05
CA GLU A 42 -8.90 -7.78 -4.17
C GLU A 42 -7.90 -7.00 -3.27
N ALA A 43 -6.87 -7.66 -2.75
CA ALA A 43 -5.85 -7.01 -1.94
C ALA A 43 -4.97 -6.08 -2.79
N ALA A 44 -4.58 -6.54 -3.99
CA ALA A 44 -3.90 -5.71 -4.99
C ALA A 44 -4.70 -4.46 -5.31
N GLU A 45 -6.01 -4.63 -5.50
CA GLU A 45 -6.91 -3.55 -5.85
C GLU A 45 -6.98 -2.47 -4.78
N ARG A 46 -7.11 -2.85 -3.49
CA ARG A 46 -7.13 -1.88 -2.38
C ARG A 46 -5.80 -1.16 -2.25
N PHE A 47 -4.68 -1.88 -2.32
CA PHE A 47 -3.34 -1.28 -2.24
C PHE A 47 -3.09 -0.29 -3.36
N ILE A 48 -3.32 -0.69 -4.62
CA ILE A 48 -3.11 0.18 -5.79
C ILE A 48 -3.99 1.43 -5.67
N THR A 49 -5.24 1.28 -5.25
CA THR A 49 -6.16 2.42 -5.07
C THR A 49 -5.67 3.38 -4.00
N HIS A 50 -5.11 2.87 -2.89
CA HIS A 50 -4.53 3.71 -1.85
C HIS A 50 -3.33 4.51 -2.37
N PHE A 51 -2.39 3.87 -3.09
CA PHE A 51 -1.26 4.56 -3.70
C PHE A 51 -1.69 5.64 -4.69
N VAL A 52 -2.64 5.31 -5.58
CA VAL A 52 -3.20 6.28 -6.54
C VAL A 52 -3.76 7.50 -5.81
N GLY A 53 -4.53 7.28 -4.74
CA GLY A 53 -5.07 8.36 -3.91
C GLY A 53 -3.98 9.20 -3.23
N MET A 54 -2.93 8.57 -2.72
CA MET A 54 -1.78 9.25 -2.13
C MET A 54 -1.09 10.16 -3.17
N TYR A 55 -0.74 9.64 -4.35
CA TYR A 55 -0.08 10.43 -5.39
C TYR A 55 -0.93 11.64 -5.81
N GLN A 56 -2.24 11.46 -5.92
CA GLN A 56 -3.16 12.57 -6.18
C GLN A 56 -3.14 13.61 -5.07
N ARG A 57 -3.19 13.19 -3.79
CA ARG A 57 -3.12 14.12 -2.65
C ARG A 57 -1.83 14.91 -2.65
N VAL A 58 -0.69 14.23 -2.82
CA VAL A 58 0.64 14.84 -2.85
C VAL A 58 0.74 15.86 -3.98
N ARG A 59 0.34 15.48 -5.20
CA ARG A 59 0.41 16.36 -6.38
C ARG A 59 -0.49 17.58 -6.25
N ASN A 60 -1.67 17.40 -5.68
CA ASN A 60 -2.66 18.46 -5.49
C ASN A 60 -2.44 19.25 -4.18
N GLN A 61 -1.36 18.98 -3.44
CA GLN A 61 -1.05 19.62 -2.15
C GLN A 61 -2.22 19.53 -1.16
N GLN A 62 -2.96 18.42 -1.21
CA GLN A 62 -4.04 18.16 -0.27
C GLN A 62 -3.45 17.78 1.08
N ASN A 63 -4.08 18.24 2.15
CA ASN A 63 -3.69 17.86 3.50
C ASN A 63 -3.95 16.36 3.70
N ILE A 64 -2.96 15.65 4.23
CA ILE A 64 -3.07 14.24 4.60
C ILE A 64 -3.20 14.20 6.12
N GLU A 65 -4.33 13.71 6.61
CA GLU A 65 -4.56 13.56 8.05
C GLU A 65 -3.83 12.33 8.57
N VAL A 66 -3.07 12.49 9.66
CA VAL A 66 -2.48 11.34 10.36
C VAL A 66 -3.55 10.40 10.86
N ILE A 67 -3.27 9.09 10.83
CA ILE A 67 -4.19 8.10 11.39
C ILE A 67 -4.41 8.38 12.90
N PRO A 68 -5.64 8.24 13.41
CA PRO A 68 -5.91 8.51 14.83
C PRO A 68 -5.07 7.61 15.76
N GLU A 69 -4.60 8.18 16.87
CA GLU A 69 -3.73 7.49 17.85
C GLU A 69 -4.37 6.20 18.41
N VAL A 70 -5.68 6.22 18.61
CA VAL A 70 -6.44 5.04 19.05
C VAL A 70 -6.34 3.88 18.04
N VAL A 71 -6.34 4.20 16.75
CA VAL A 71 -6.20 3.19 15.68
C VAL A 71 -4.76 2.70 15.65
N MET A 72 -3.78 3.60 15.69
CA MET A 72 -2.36 3.21 15.74
C MET A 72 -2.05 2.27 16.91
N THR A 73 -2.63 2.54 18.09
CA THR A 73 -2.47 1.68 19.27
C THR A 73 -3.01 0.26 19.02
N GLN A 74 -4.13 0.14 18.28
CA GLN A 74 -4.66 -1.17 17.88
C GLN A 74 -3.77 -1.87 16.85
N LEU A 75 -3.17 -1.12 15.92
CA LEU A 75 -2.26 -1.70 14.93
C LEU A 75 -1.01 -2.30 15.58
N ILE A 76 -0.45 -1.62 16.59
CA ILE A 76 0.77 -2.07 17.28
C ILE A 76 0.55 -3.38 18.05
N THR A 77 -0.68 -3.65 18.51
CA THR A 77 -1.00 -4.87 19.24
C THR A 77 -1.43 -6.03 18.35
N ASP A 78 -1.55 -5.81 17.03
CA ASP A 78 -1.91 -6.87 16.08
C ASP A 78 -0.77 -7.89 15.94
N SER A 79 -1.14 -9.17 15.83
CA SER A 79 -0.20 -10.28 15.65
C SER A 79 0.64 -10.19 14.36
N SER A 80 0.20 -9.40 13.39
CA SER A 80 0.87 -9.16 12.11
C SER A 80 1.66 -7.86 12.08
N PHE A 81 1.68 -7.08 13.19
CA PHE A 81 2.35 -5.79 13.27
C PHE A 81 3.83 -5.87 12.87
N ASN A 82 4.58 -6.82 13.41
CA ASN A 82 6.02 -6.92 13.16
C ASN A 82 6.32 -7.15 11.67
N ASP A 83 5.61 -8.08 11.04
CA ASP A 83 5.75 -8.38 9.62
C ASP A 83 5.33 -7.18 8.75
N ALA A 84 4.22 -6.53 9.11
CA ALA A 84 3.74 -5.34 8.45
C ALA A 84 4.73 -4.16 8.57
N ASN A 85 5.36 -3.99 9.73
CA ASN A 85 6.30 -2.90 9.97
C ASN A 85 7.63 -3.10 9.22
N ILE A 86 8.09 -4.34 9.07
CA ILE A 86 9.24 -4.68 8.20
C ILE A 86 8.92 -4.32 6.73
N LEU A 87 7.72 -4.69 6.29
CA LEU A 87 7.22 -4.38 4.96
C LEU A 87 7.07 -2.88 4.71
N LEU A 88 6.56 -2.16 5.70
CA LEU A 88 6.44 -0.70 5.67
C LEU A 88 7.81 -0.04 5.48
N GLY A 89 8.83 -0.50 6.19
CA GLY A 89 10.21 0.01 6.03
C GLY A 89 10.71 -0.12 4.59
N ARG A 90 10.50 -1.28 3.96
CA ARG A 90 10.84 -1.50 2.54
C ARG A 90 10.06 -0.60 1.60
N LEU A 91 8.77 -0.40 1.88
CA LEU A 91 7.92 0.49 1.11
C LEU A 91 8.42 1.93 1.13
N ILE A 92 8.71 2.45 2.32
CA ILE A 92 9.15 3.82 2.54
C ILE A 92 10.47 4.10 1.81
N ASP A 93 11.40 3.14 1.80
CA ASP A 93 12.67 3.28 1.07
C ASP A 93 12.47 3.45 -0.44
N VAL A 94 11.42 2.84 -1.01
CA VAL A 94 11.13 2.87 -2.45
C VAL A 94 10.36 4.12 -2.86
N ILE A 95 9.23 4.41 -2.22
CA ILE A 95 8.30 5.46 -2.67
C ILE A 95 8.45 6.78 -1.92
N LYS A 96 9.08 6.77 -0.74
CA LYS A 96 9.26 7.93 0.14
C LYS A 96 7.95 8.72 0.33
N PRO A 97 6.91 8.09 0.88
CA PRO A 97 5.61 8.73 1.00
C PRO A 97 5.68 9.85 2.06
N PRO A 98 4.70 10.76 2.08
CA PRO A 98 4.50 11.63 3.23
C PRO A 98 4.40 10.83 4.52
N LYS A 99 4.99 11.35 5.59
CA LYS A 99 5.04 10.66 6.89
C LYS A 99 3.63 10.38 7.44
N GLU A 100 2.68 11.23 7.10
CA GLU A 100 1.29 11.14 7.50
C GLU A 100 0.59 9.90 6.92
N GLU A 101 1.09 9.33 5.82
CA GLU A 101 0.53 8.12 5.18
C GLU A 101 1.04 6.81 5.82
N GLU A 102 2.15 6.84 6.56
CA GLU A 102 2.79 5.63 7.11
C GLU A 102 1.82 4.77 7.94
N GLY A 103 0.94 5.42 8.71
CA GLY A 103 -0.08 4.74 9.50
C GLY A 103 -1.15 4.04 8.67
N TYR A 104 -1.55 4.61 7.54
CA TYR A 104 -2.50 3.96 6.63
C TYR A 104 -1.86 2.81 5.86
N PHE A 105 -0.58 2.95 5.47
CA PHE A 105 0.16 1.82 4.92
C PHE A 105 0.24 0.67 5.90
N LEU A 106 0.59 0.95 7.16
CA LEU A 106 0.62 -0.07 8.21
C LEU A 106 -0.74 -0.76 8.38
N LEU A 107 -1.84 -0.01 8.39
CA LEU A 107 -3.20 -0.54 8.46
C LEU A 107 -3.50 -1.50 7.30
N HIS A 108 -3.19 -1.09 6.06
CA HIS A 108 -3.42 -1.92 4.88
C HIS A 108 -2.57 -3.20 4.90
N LEU A 109 -1.33 -3.10 5.39
CA LEU A 109 -0.43 -4.25 5.51
C LEU A 109 -0.89 -5.25 6.55
N ILE A 110 -1.28 -4.78 7.74
CA ILE A 110 -1.83 -5.63 8.79
C ILE A 110 -3.10 -6.32 8.30
N HIS A 111 -4.00 -5.59 7.66
CA HIS A 111 -5.23 -6.18 7.11
C HIS A 111 -4.91 -7.27 6.09
N TYR A 112 -3.97 -7.01 5.18
CA TYR A 112 -3.58 -7.96 4.16
C TYR A 112 -2.95 -9.23 4.75
N LEU A 113 -2.02 -9.07 5.69
CA LEU A 113 -1.36 -10.21 6.34
C LEU A 113 -2.33 -11.01 7.22
N GLY A 114 -3.29 -10.34 7.87
CA GLY A 114 -4.36 -10.98 8.63
C GLY A 114 -5.23 -11.87 7.73
N GLN A 115 -5.67 -11.36 6.58
CA GLN A 115 -6.47 -12.14 5.61
C GLN A 115 -5.74 -13.38 5.09
N GLN A 116 -4.42 -13.30 4.89
CA GLN A 116 -3.63 -14.45 4.43
C GLN A 116 -3.51 -15.54 5.51
N LYS A 117 -3.44 -15.16 6.80
CA LYS A 117 -3.37 -16.10 7.92
C LYS A 117 -4.68 -16.86 8.15
N GLU A 118 -5.84 -16.28 7.79
CA GLU A 118 -7.15 -16.94 7.89
C GLU A 118 -7.39 -17.97 6.77
N MET A 119 -6.55 -17.99 5.73
CA MET A 119 -6.65 -18.91 4.59
C MET A 119 -5.78 -20.17 4.72
N ILE A 120 -5.05 -20.33 5.84
CA ILE A 120 -4.12 -21.44 6.11
C ILE A 120 -4.67 -22.34 7.23
#